data_AF-A0A315WS77-F1
#
_entry.id   AF-A0A315WS77-F1
#
_cell.length_a   1.000
_cell.length_b   1.000
_cell.length_c   1.000
_cell.angle_alpha   90.00
_cell.angle_beta   90.00
_cell.angle_gamma   90.00
#
_symmetry.space_group_name_H-M   'P 1'
#
loop_
_entity.id
_entity.type
_entity.pdbx_description
1 polymer ?
#
loop_
_entity_poly.entity_id
_entity_poly.type
_entity_poly.pdbx_seq_one_letter_code
_entity_poly.pdbx_strand_id
1 'polypeptide(L)'
;MTPAQRNAEAVQGFIQSQVVLTIPGQQSICLPPVVGRSLAGGIATLVRTEFPHASISIQGRCRDSLAGLDDALRMSDEVHTTFVECQRQLRPGAALVEHFKAAAQVGGAQ
;
A
#
# COMPACT_ATOMS: atom_id res chain seq x y z
N MET A 1 14.91 4.00 43.64
CA MET A 1 14.46 3.52 42.31
C MET A 1 15.67 3.47 41.41
N THR A 2 16.09 2.28 41.00
CA THR A 2 17.20 2.10 40.06
C THR A 2 16.68 2.23 38.61
N PRO A 3 17.40 2.89 37.69
CA PRO A 3 17.07 2.97 36.26
C PRO A 3 17.17 1.62 35.50
N ALA A 4 17.26 0.51 36.24
CA ALA A 4 17.67 -0.81 35.78
C ALA A 4 16.49 -1.79 35.59
N GLN A 5 15.29 -1.27 35.30
CA GLN A 5 14.25 -1.97 34.56
C GLN A 5 14.21 -1.36 33.15
N ARG A 6 15.28 -1.50 32.36
CA ARG A 6 15.61 -2.73 31.60
C ARG A 6 14.55 -2.95 30.54
N ASN A 7 14.80 -2.37 29.37
CA ASN A 7 14.30 -2.80 28.07
C ASN A 7 12.83 -3.28 28.08
N ALA A 8 11.90 -2.35 27.81
CA ALA A 8 10.69 -2.75 27.12
C ALA A 8 11.17 -3.58 25.91
N GLU A 9 10.90 -4.88 25.94
CA GLU A 9 11.20 -5.79 24.84
C GLU A 9 10.81 -5.05 23.57
N ALA A 10 11.77 -4.78 22.68
CA ALA A 10 11.48 -4.13 21.42
C ALA A 10 10.52 -5.06 20.70
N VAL A 11 9.22 -4.80 20.84
CA VAL A 11 8.20 -5.69 20.32
C VAL A 11 8.43 -5.68 18.82
N GLN A 12 8.82 -6.83 18.29
CA GLN A 12 9.10 -6.95 16.87
C GLN A 12 7.76 -6.71 16.16
N GLY A 13 7.72 -5.59 15.46
CA GLY A 13 6.56 -5.06 14.79
C GLY A 13 6.90 -4.66 13.38
N PHE A 14 5.89 -4.30 12.60
CA PHE A 14 6.08 -3.87 11.22
C PHE A 14 5.14 -2.73 10.85
N ILE A 15 5.52 -1.98 9.82
CA ILE A 15 4.69 -0.89 9.29
C ILE A 15 3.93 -1.44 8.10
N GLN A 16 2.62 -1.23 8.06
CA GLN A 16 1.82 -1.37 6.85
C GLN A 16 1.48 0.02 6.32
N SER A 17 1.64 0.22 5.02
CA SER A 17 1.22 1.44 4.34
C SER A 17 0.13 1.13 3.34
N GLN A 18 -0.94 1.90 3.35
CA GLN A 18 -2.02 1.81 2.37
C GLN A 18 -2.07 3.08 1.53
N VAL A 19 -2.09 2.92 0.20
CA VAL A 19 -2.28 4.03 -0.72
C VAL A 19 -3.76 4.21 -1.00
N VAL A 20 -4.26 5.43 -0.78
CA VAL A 20 -5.62 5.85 -1.14
C VAL A 20 -5.54 6.92 -2.21
N LEU A 21 -6.19 6.66 -3.34
CA LEU A 21 -6.21 7.51 -4.52
C LEU A 21 -7.60 8.12 -4.70
N THR A 22 -7.66 9.42 -4.92
CA THR A 22 -8.88 10.13 -5.33
C THR A 22 -8.59 10.89 -6.60
N ILE A 23 -9.08 10.37 -7.73
CA ILE A 23 -8.93 10.99 -9.05
C ILE A 23 -10.23 11.78 -9.34
N PRO A 24 -10.15 13.07 -9.73
CA PRO A 24 -11.34 13.86 -10.06
C PRO A 24 -12.23 13.15 -11.09
N GLY A 25 -13.53 13.05 -10.78
CA GLY A 25 -14.50 12.36 -11.64
C GLY A 25 -14.52 10.83 -11.49
N GLN A 26 -13.77 10.26 -10.55
CA GLN A 26 -13.75 8.82 -10.27
C GLN A 26 -14.01 8.54 -8.79
N GLN A 27 -14.44 7.31 -8.49
CA GLN A 27 -14.52 6.85 -7.10
C GLN A 27 -13.12 6.73 -6.48
N SER A 28 -13.04 6.88 -5.15
CA SER A 28 -11.78 6.69 -4.43
C SER A 28 -11.38 5.21 -4.46
N ILE A 29 -10.09 4.96 -4.61
CA ILE A 29 -9.53 3.61 -4.76
C ILE A 29 -8.57 3.39 -3.60
N CYS A 30 -8.83 2.34 -2.84
CA CYS A 30 -7.94 1.89 -1.78
C CYS A 30 -7.14 0.71 -2.30
N LEU A 31 -5.83 0.88 -2.43
CA LEU A 31 -4.96 -0.23 -2.80
C LEU A 31 -4.79 -1.18 -1.60
N PRO A 32 -4.45 -2.46 -1.85
CA PRO A 32 -4.10 -3.35 -0.76
C PRO A 32 -2.89 -2.80 0.03
N PRO A 33 -2.86 -3.00 1.37
CA PRO A 33 -1.76 -2.52 2.19
C PRO A 33 -0.46 -3.27 1.88
N VAL A 34 0.64 -2.54 1.86
CA VAL A 34 2.00 -3.06 1.63
C VAL A 34 2.86 -2.93 2.87
N VAL A 35 3.84 -3.81 3.03
CA VAL A 35 4.79 -3.72 4.15
C VAL A 35 5.84 -2.64 3.87
N GLY A 36 6.09 -1.80 4.86
CA GLY A 36 6.99 -0.64 4.74
C GLY A 36 6.39 0.52 3.95
N ARG A 37 7.22 1.50 3.59
CA ARG A 37 6.80 2.75 2.92
C ARG A 37 7.27 2.87 1.47
N SER A 38 8.32 2.13 1.07
CA SER A 38 8.98 2.32 -0.23
C SER A 38 8.06 2.03 -1.41
N LEU A 39 7.37 0.89 -1.38
CA LEU A 39 6.45 0.50 -2.46
C LEU A 39 5.26 1.47 -2.57
N ALA A 40 4.67 1.88 -1.44
CA ALA A 40 3.60 2.87 -1.41
C ALA A 40 4.04 4.22 -2.01
N GLY A 41 5.27 4.66 -1.75
CA GLY A 41 5.85 5.86 -2.35
C GLY A 41 6.09 5.71 -3.86
N GLY A 42 6.56 4.55 -4.31
CA GLY A 42 6.73 4.23 -5.73
C GLY A 42 5.41 4.27 -6.49
N ILE A 43 4.37 3.64 -5.94
CA ILE A 43 3.00 3.69 -6.46
C ILE A 43 2.50 5.13 -6.56
N ALA A 44 2.62 5.90 -5.48
CA ALA A 44 2.16 7.30 -5.46
C ALA A 44 2.87 8.15 -6.53
N THR A 45 4.17 7.91 -6.75
CA THR A 45 4.94 8.59 -7.78
C THR A 45 4.44 8.22 -9.17
N LEU A 46 4.28 6.93 -9.45
CA LEU A 46 3.83 6.42 -10.75
C LEU A 46 2.42 6.87 -11.11
N VAL A 47 1.50 6.91 -10.14
CA VAL A 47 0.14 7.39 -10.41
C VAL A 47 0.15 8.89 -10.70
N ARG A 48 0.97 9.67 -9.98
CA ARG A 48 1.01 11.12 -10.12
C ARG A 48 1.57 11.59 -11.47
N THR A 49 2.41 10.79 -12.13
CA THR A 49 2.90 11.14 -13.47
C THR A 49 1.79 11.17 -14.51
N GLU A 50 0.72 10.40 -14.32
CA GLU A 50 -0.41 10.34 -15.26
C GLU A 50 -1.68 11.01 -14.77
N PHE A 51 -1.82 11.18 -13.45
CA PHE A 51 -2.94 11.86 -12.83
C PHE A 51 -2.41 12.98 -11.92
N PRO A 52 -1.92 14.10 -12.49
CA PRO A 52 -1.31 15.18 -11.71
C PRO A 52 -2.29 15.85 -10.74
N HIS A 53 -3.60 15.77 -11.03
CA HIS A 53 -4.68 16.29 -10.19
C HIS A 53 -5.24 15.28 -9.19
N ALA A 54 -4.71 14.06 -9.14
CA ALA A 54 -5.13 13.07 -8.15
C ALA A 54 -4.67 13.49 -6.75
N SER A 55 -5.57 13.38 -5.77
CA SER A 55 -5.20 13.38 -4.37
C SER A 55 -4.70 11.99 -4.00
N ILE A 56 -3.52 11.91 -3.40
CA ILE A 56 -2.87 10.65 -3.01
C ILE A 56 -2.52 10.74 -1.53
N SER A 57 -3.07 9.82 -0.74
CA SER A 57 -2.78 9.68 0.69
C SER A 57 -2.11 8.34 0.96
N ILE A 58 -1.03 8.35 1.74
CA ILE A 58 -0.35 7.14 2.22
C ILE A 58 -0.62 7.02 3.71
N GLN A 59 -1.49 6.08 4.08
CA GLN A 59 -1.85 5.82 5.47
C GLN A 59 -0.94 4.74 6.05
N GLY A 60 -0.08 5.13 7.00
CA GLY A 60 0.77 4.19 7.73
C GLY A 60 0.10 3.68 9.00
N ARG A 61 0.23 2.38 9.27
CA ARG A 61 -0.13 1.76 10.55
C ARG A 61 1.06 0.99 11.08
N CYS A 62 1.46 1.29 12.32
CA CYS A 62 2.42 0.48 13.05
C CYS A 62 1.68 -0.73 13.67
N ARG A 63 2.24 -1.91 13.47
CA ARG A 63 1.82 -3.14 14.13
C ARG A 63 2.83 -3.43 15.22
N ASP A 64 2.37 -3.46 16.47
CA ASP A 64 3.21 -3.78 17.62
C ASP A 64 3.34 -5.30 17.83
N SER A 65 3.27 -6.08 16.75
CA SER A 65 3.37 -7.54 16.76
C SER A 65 3.65 -8.05 15.34
N LEU A 66 4.29 -9.22 15.23
CA LEU A 66 4.50 -9.93 13.97
C LEU A 66 3.29 -10.80 13.56
N ALA A 67 2.22 -10.82 14.35
CA ALA A 67 1.01 -11.55 13.98
C ALA A 67 0.45 -11.06 12.63
N GLY A 68 0.28 -11.98 11.68
CA GLY A 68 -0.16 -11.67 10.32
C GLY A 68 0.91 -11.04 9.43
N LEU A 69 2.19 -11.05 9.83
CA LEU A 69 3.28 -10.55 9.00
C LEU A 69 3.40 -11.34 7.70
N ASP A 70 3.30 -12.67 7.73
CA ASP A 70 3.41 -13.51 6.52
C ASP A 70 2.33 -13.17 5.49
N ASP A 71 1.08 -13.01 5.94
CA ASP A 71 -0.01 -12.57 5.07
C ASP A 71 0.21 -11.15 4.53
N ALA A 72 0.72 -10.24 5.36
CA ALA A 72 1.04 -8.88 4.93
C ALA A 72 2.19 -8.86 3.92
N LEU A 73 3.20 -9.71 4.07
CA LEU A 73 4.31 -9.84 3.13
C LEU A 73 3.82 -10.44 1.80
N ARG A 74 2.99 -11.49 1.85
CA ARG A 74 2.37 -12.07 0.66
C ARG A 74 1.54 -11.04 -0.11
N MET A 75 0.68 -10.30 0.57
CA MET A 75 -0.10 -9.21 -0.04
C MET A 75 0.81 -8.12 -0.61
N SER A 76 1.90 -7.79 0.08
CA SER A 76 2.87 -6.81 -0.39
C SER A 76 3.61 -7.28 -1.67
N ASP A 77 3.88 -8.58 -1.79
CA ASP A 77 4.51 -9.18 -2.97
C ASP A 77 3.55 -9.24 -4.16
N GLU A 78 2.27 -9.52 -3.94
CA GLU A 78 1.22 -9.43 -4.96
C GLU A 78 1.13 -8.00 -5.52
N VAL A 79 1.06 -6.99 -4.65
CA VAL A 79 1.05 -5.58 -5.07
C VAL A 79 2.35 -5.20 -5.80
N HIS A 80 3.50 -5.69 -5.33
CA HIS A 80 4.78 -5.44 -5.98
C HIS A 80 4.83 -6.05 -7.38
N THR A 81 4.36 -7.28 -7.55
CA THR A 81 4.28 -7.97 -8.83
C THR A 81 3.40 -7.19 -9.80
N THR A 82 2.17 -6.83 -9.39
CA THR A 82 1.28 -5.98 -10.19
C THR A 82 1.94 -4.66 -10.55
N PHE A 83 2.63 -4.01 -9.61
CA PHE A 83 3.33 -2.75 -9.86
C PHE A 83 4.41 -2.89 -10.94
N VAL A 84 5.22 -3.95 -10.88
CA VAL A 84 6.27 -4.25 -11.87
C VAL A 84 5.65 -4.59 -13.23
N GLU A 85 4.54 -5.31 -13.28
CA GLU A 85 3.83 -5.62 -14.52
C GLU A 85 3.24 -4.36 -15.16
N CYS A 86 2.57 -3.50 -14.37
CA CYS A 86 2.00 -2.25 -14.85
C CYS A 86 3.07 -1.29 -15.37
N GLN A 87 4.27 -1.26 -14.80
CA GLN A 87 5.38 -0.43 -15.30
C GLN A 87 5.78 -0.72 -16.75
N ARG A 88 5.48 -1.92 -17.27
CA ARG A 88 5.79 -2.30 -18.65
C ARG A 88 4.76 -1.79 -19.66
N GLN A 89 3.65 -1.22 -19.19
CA GLN A 89 2.57 -0.70 -20.02
C GLN A 89 2.92 0.69 -20.57
N LEU A 90 2.24 1.11 -21.65
CA LEU A 90 2.37 2.46 -22.21
C LEU A 90 1.96 3.56 -21.21
N ARG A 91 0.98 3.24 -20.37
CA ARG A 91 0.41 4.11 -19.35
C ARG A 91 0.41 3.40 -17.99
N PRO A 92 1.59 3.26 -17.36
CA PRO A 92 1.76 2.43 -16.17
C PRO A 92 0.93 2.90 -14.97
N GLY A 93 0.74 4.21 -14.78
CA GLY A 93 -0.08 4.76 -13.70
C GLY A 93 -1.57 4.45 -13.90
N ALA A 94 -2.09 4.62 -15.12
CA ALA A 94 -3.47 4.26 -15.44
C ALA A 94 -3.70 2.75 -15.37
N ALA A 95 -2.76 1.94 -15.86
CA ALA A 95 -2.86 0.48 -15.78
C ALA A 95 -2.97 -0.01 -14.33
N LEU A 96 -2.17 0.57 -13.42
CA LEU A 96 -2.21 0.25 -11.99
C LEU A 96 -3.57 0.61 -11.36
N VAL A 97 -4.07 1.80 -11.69
CA VAL A 97 -5.38 2.29 -11.22
C VAL A 97 -6.51 1.38 -11.68
N GLU A 98 -6.53 0.99 -12.96
CA GLU A 98 -7.57 0.13 -13.51
C GLU A 98 -7.51 -1.29 -12.92
N HIS A 99 -6.31 -1.85 -12.73
CA HIS A 99 -6.14 -3.17 -12.11
C HIS A 99 -6.78 -3.20 -10.70
N PHE A 100 -6.46 -2.23 -9.84
CA PHE A 100 -6.96 -2.23 -8.47
C PHE A 100 -8.44 -1.82 -8.36
N LYS A 101 -8.97 -1.04 -9.31
CA LYS A 101 -10.43 -0.86 -9.43
C LYS A 101 -11.14 -2.17 -9.73
N ALA A 102 -10.64 -2.94 -10.68
CA ALA A 102 -11.23 -4.21 -11.05
C ALA A 102 -11.21 -5.19 -9.86
N ALA A 103 -10.08 -5.28 -9.15
CA ALA A 103 -9.95 -6.11 -7.95
C ALA A 103 -10.94 -5.69 -6.84
N ALA A 104 -11.14 -4.39 -6.63
CA ALA A 104 -12.09 -3.88 -5.63
C ALA A 104 -13.56 -4.20 -5.98
N GLN A 105 -13.91 -4.28 -7.27
CA GLN A 105 -15.26 -4.62 -7.71
C GLN A 105 -15.57 -6.12 -7.57
N VAL A 106 -14.57 -6.99 -7.73
CA VAL A 106 -14.75 -8.45 -7.59
C VAL A 106 -14.91 -8.87 -6.12
N GLY A 107 -14.30 -8.14 -5.19
CA GLY A 107 -14.42 -8.39 -3.73
C GLY A 107 -15.68 -7.81 -3.07
N GLY A 108 -16.54 -7.10 -3.81
CA GLY A 108 -17.74 -6.43 -3.29
C GLY A 108 -19.02 -7.27 -3.23
N ALA A 109 -18.94 -8.57 -3.55
CA ALA A 109 -20.05 -9.51 -3.42
C ALA A 109 -19.88 -10.35 -2.14
N GLN A 110 -20.10 -9.75 -0.97
CA GLN A 110 -20.32 -10.47 0.29
C GLN A 110 -21.37 -9.77 1.14
#